data_AF-A0A4Q7UEX5-F1
#
_entry.id   AF-A0A4Q7UEX5-F1
#
_cell.length_a   1.000
_cell.length_b   1.000
_cell.length_c   1.000
_cell.angle_alpha   90.00
_cell.angle_beta   90.00
_cell.angle_gamma   90.00
#
_symmetry.space_group_name_H-M   'P 1'
#
loop_
_entity.id
_entity.type
_entity.pdbx_description
1 polymer ?
#
loop_
_entity_poly.entity_id
_entity_poly.type
_entity_poly.pdbx_seq_one_letter_code
_entity_poly.pdbx_strand_id
1 'polypeptide(L)'
;MPSRAPKSSKKRGGAAKPKVGKGVRAAVKKAAAKPVVRNNDLPEVTIKVQRRSFHARGQFDRKMNALKKLSDEGKLFKQANPVARDKKITADYKKRIRQKIFDKYWPHDKNMANRLAARLRKQQPDHVWELQLGGADDVSNLKLLHGRTNWDVGGQIWHQIKNLPDGTPIRIEVVD
;
A
#
# COMPACT_ATOMS: atom_id res chain seq x y z
N MET A 1 -59.41 28.35 -52.61
CA MET A 1 -58.99 29.78 -52.52
C MET A 1 -58.40 30.02 -51.14
N PRO A 2 -57.27 30.75 -51.03
CA PRO A 2 -56.20 30.47 -50.06
C PRO A 2 -56.17 31.46 -48.89
N SER A 3 -55.55 31.09 -47.77
CA SER A 3 -54.85 32.02 -46.84
C SER A 3 -54.05 31.21 -45.83
N ARG A 4 -52.76 31.01 -46.09
CA ARG A 4 -51.62 31.81 -45.57
C ARG A 4 -51.08 31.27 -44.23
N ALA A 5 -50.01 30.50 -44.34
CA ALA A 5 -49.06 30.29 -43.26
C ALA A 5 -48.32 31.59 -42.90
N PRO A 6 -47.88 31.75 -41.64
CA PRO A 6 -46.65 32.46 -41.33
C PRO A 6 -45.52 31.50 -40.98
N LYS A 7 -44.37 31.78 -41.59
CA LYS A 7 -43.08 31.10 -41.47
C LYS A 7 -42.52 31.25 -40.05
N SER A 8 -42.25 30.14 -39.37
CA SER A 8 -41.36 30.11 -38.20
C SER A 8 -40.03 29.47 -38.62
N SER A 9 -39.04 30.34 -38.87
CA SER A 9 -37.65 30.00 -39.13
C SER A 9 -36.98 29.43 -37.88
N LYS A 10 -36.97 28.10 -37.74
CA LYS A 10 -36.05 27.44 -36.80
C LYS A 10 -34.62 27.63 -37.29
N LYS A 11 -33.94 28.66 -36.76
CA LYS A 11 -32.47 28.79 -36.79
C LYS A 11 -31.88 27.47 -36.32
N ARG A 12 -31.19 26.77 -37.22
CA ARG A 12 -30.30 25.66 -36.87
C ARG A 12 -29.20 26.22 -35.97
N GLY A 13 -29.33 26.00 -34.66
CA GLY A 13 -28.25 26.25 -33.71
C GLY A 13 -27.04 25.45 -34.15
N GLY A 14 -25.94 26.15 -34.40
CA GLY A 14 -24.70 25.56 -34.87
C GLY A 14 -24.24 24.44 -33.95
N ALA A 15 -23.84 23.33 -34.55
CA ALA A 15 -23.08 22.29 -33.87
C ALA A 15 -21.84 22.94 -33.25
N ALA A 16 -21.88 23.13 -31.92
CA ALA A 16 -20.71 23.54 -31.18
C ALA A 16 -19.65 22.44 -31.36
N LYS A 17 -18.57 22.77 -32.07
CA LYS A 17 -17.38 21.92 -32.17
C LYS A 17 -16.96 21.53 -30.74
N PRO A 18 -16.69 20.25 -30.46
CA PRO A 18 -16.23 19.84 -29.14
C PRO A 18 -14.94 20.59 -28.82
N LYS A 19 -14.92 21.28 -27.67
CA LYS A 19 -13.74 21.97 -27.15
C LYS A 19 -12.64 20.94 -26.92
N VAL A 20 -11.69 20.90 -27.84
CA VAL A 20 -10.37 20.28 -27.65
C VAL A 20 -9.72 20.95 -26.45
N GLY A 21 -9.21 20.16 -25.51
CA GLY A 21 -8.36 20.67 -24.43
C GLY A 21 -8.98 20.69 -23.03
N LYS A 22 -9.40 19.52 -22.54
CA LYS A 22 -9.21 19.20 -21.12
C LYS A 22 -8.80 17.75 -21.04
N GLY A 23 -7.49 17.53 -21.16
CA GLY A 23 -6.87 16.22 -21.06
C GLY A 23 -7.25 15.59 -19.73
N VAL A 24 -8.18 14.64 -19.78
CA VAL A 24 -8.37 13.66 -18.71
C VAL A 24 -7.07 12.87 -18.67
N ARG A 25 -6.11 13.30 -17.85
CA ARG A 25 -4.95 12.49 -17.49
C ARG A 25 -5.47 11.32 -16.66
N ALA A 26 -6.02 10.31 -17.33
CA ALA A 26 -6.20 9.01 -16.73
C ALA A 26 -4.81 8.56 -16.28
N ALA A 27 -4.61 8.43 -14.97
CA ALA A 27 -3.38 7.89 -14.43
C ALA A 27 -3.23 6.45 -14.93
N VAL A 28 -2.41 6.27 -15.97
CA VAL A 28 -2.02 4.93 -16.43
C VAL A 28 -1.29 4.28 -15.25
N LYS A 29 -1.90 3.26 -14.65
CA LYS A 29 -1.26 2.49 -13.58
C LYS A 29 -0.03 1.82 -14.18
N LYS A 30 1.16 2.23 -13.76
CA LYS A 30 2.42 1.60 -14.17
C LYS A 30 2.36 0.12 -13.76
N ALA A 31 2.61 -0.78 -14.71
CA ALA A 31 2.71 -2.20 -14.43
C ALA A 31 3.82 -2.48 -13.41
N ALA A 32 3.68 -3.57 -12.64
CA ALA A 32 4.73 -4.00 -11.72
C ALA A 32 6.03 -4.28 -12.48
N ALA A 33 7.15 -3.90 -11.88
CA ALA A 33 8.46 -4.27 -12.40
C ALA A 33 8.70 -5.77 -12.19
N LYS A 34 9.54 -6.37 -13.04
CA LYS A 34 9.98 -7.76 -12.84
C LYS A 34 10.77 -7.85 -11.52
N PRO A 35 10.46 -8.82 -10.65
CA PRO A 35 11.23 -9.02 -9.43
C PRO A 35 12.71 -9.27 -9.75
N VAL A 36 13.58 -8.67 -8.97
CA VAL A 36 15.03 -8.89 -8.97
C VAL A 36 15.44 -9.72 -7.75
N VAL A 37 16.68 -10.20 -7.79
CA VAL A 37 17.36 -10.89 -6.69
C VAL A 37 18.41 -9.99 -6.05
N ARG A 38 18.87 -10.34 -4.85
CA ARG A 38 20.00 -9.67 -4.21
C ARG A 38 21.24 -9.77 -5.10
N ASN A 39 21.91 -8.63 -5.32
CA ASN A 39 23.17 -8.55 -6.04
C ASN A 39 24.30 -8.27 -5.05
N ASN A 40 25.12 -9.27 -4.77
CA ASN A 40 26.23 -9.16 -3.81
C ASN A 40 27.44 -8.39 -4.35
N ASP A 41 27.47 -8.04 -5.64
CA ASP A 41 28.52 -7.22 -6.24
C ASP A 41 28.29 -5.72 -5.97
N LEU A 42 27.09 -5.34 -5.48
CA LEU A 42 26.78 -3.99 -5.07
C LEU A 42 27.15 -3.76 -3.60
N PRO A 43 27.62 -2.55 -3.23
CA PRO A 43 27.91 -2.24 -1.85
C PRO A 43 26.64 -2.31 -0.98
N GLU A 44 26.77 -2.90 0.21
CA GLU A 44 25.69 -2.93 1.19
C GLU A 44 25.41 -1.53 1.73
N VAL A 45 24.13 -1.15 1.75
CA VAL A 45 23.68 0.16 2.22
C VAL A 45 22.90 0.00 3.52
N THR A 46 23.37 0.67 4.56
CA THR A 46 22.65 0.78 5.84
C THR A 46 21.59 1.87 5.74
N ILE A 47 20.34 1.52 6.06
CA ILE A 47 19.24 2.46 6.19
C ILE A 47 18.79 2.55 7.64
N LYS A 48 18.38 3.74 8.06
CA LYS A 48 17.99 4.05 9.43
C LYS A 48 16.48 4.22 9.53
N VAL A 49 15.84 3.52 10.45
CA VAL A 49 14.42 3.68 10.75
C VAL A 49 14.29 4.32 12.12
N GLN A 50 13.80 5.56 12.15
CA GLN A 50 13.57 6.32 13.36
C GLN A 50 12.25 5.92 14.02
N ARG A 51 12.31 5.64 15.32
CA ARG A 51 11.10 5.46 16.12
C ARG A 51 10.47 6.81 16.42
N ARG A 52 9.17 6.96 16.11
CA ARG A 52 8.38 8.16 16.42
C ARG A 52 7.52 7.95 17.66
N SER A 53 7.24 9.01 18.40
CA SER A 53 6.39 8.97 19.61
C SER A 53 4.97 8.45 19.35
N PHE A 54 4.44 8.63 18.13
CA PHE A 54 3.12 8.14 17.74
C PHE A 54 3.12 6.67 17.30
N HIS A 55 4.28 6.01 17.23
CA HIS A 55 4.34 4.59 16.89
C HIS A 55 3.74 3.74 18.00
N ALA A 56 2.87 2.80 17.62
CA ALA A 56 2.40 1.79 18.55
C ALA A 56 3.57 0.88 18.94
N ARG A 57 4.21 1.16 20.09
CA ARG A 57 5.47 0.56 20.56
C ARG A 57 5.62 -0.92 20.23
N GLY A 58 4.78 -1.78 20.79
CA GLY A 58 4.89 -3.23 20.58
C GLY A 58 4.70 -3.68 19.12
N GLN A 59 3.97 -2.93 18.30
CA GLN A 59 3.81 -3.26 16.88
C GLN A 59 5.02 -2.81 16.04
N PHE A 60 5.57 -1.64 16.35
CA PHE A 60 6.80 -1.12 15.76
C PHE A 60 7.97 -2.05 16.10
N ASP A 61 8.18 -2.33 17.39
CA ASP A 61 9.28 -3.16 17.88
C ASP A 61 9.24 -4.54 17.23
N ARG A 62 8.05 -5.17 17.14
CA ARG A 62 7.87 -6.46 16.45
C ARG A 62 8.31 -6.41 14.99
N LYS A 63 7.93 -5.36 14.23
CA LYS A 63 8.29 -5.22 12.82
C LYS A 63 9.79 -4.96 12.68
N MET A 64 10.34 -4.05 13.47
CA MET A 64 11.76 -3.71 13.42
C MET A 64 12.65 -4.88 13.82
N ASN A 65 12.26 -5.67 14.83
CA ASN A 65 13.00 -6.88 15.21
C ASN A 65 13.02 -7.92 14.09
N ALA A 66 11.90 -8.09 13.37
CA ALA A 66 11.84 -8.99 12.22
C ALA A 66 12.71 -8.50 11.07
N LEU A 67 12.65 -7.20 10.73
CA LEU A 67 13.50 -6.61 9.70
C LEU A 67 14.97 -6.64 10.09
N LYS A 68 15.31 -6.38 11.36
CA LYS A 68 16.68 -6.50 11.86
C LYS A 68 17.18 -7.94 11.75
N LYS A 69 16.38 -8.93 12.13
CA LYS A 69 16.75 -10.34 11.95
C LYS A 69 17.03 -10.68 10.48
N LEU A 70 16.16 -10.25 9.57
CA LEU A 70 16.36 -10.46 8.12
C LEU A 70 17.60 -9.71 7.59
N SER A 71 17.89 -8.54 8.15
CA SER A 71 19.09 -7.76 7.87
C SER A 71 20.36 -8.49 8.33
N ASP A 72 20.36 -8.99 9.58
CA ASP A 72 21.48 -9.72 10.17
C ASP A 72 21.74 -11.03 9.40
N GLU A 73 20.69 -11.66 8.86
CA GLU A 73 20.75 -12.84 7.99
C GLU A 73 21.13 -12.52 6.52
N GLY A 74 21.37 -11.25 6.17
CA GLY A 74 21.75 -10.84 4.81
C GLY A 74 20.66 -11.05 3.75
N LYS A 75 19.37 -11.07 4.16
CA LYS A 75 18.24 -11.37 3.26
C LYS A 75 17.63 -10.14 2.60
N LEU A 76 17.88 -8.96 3.12
CA LEU A 76 17.26 -7.73 2.62
C LEU A 76 18.04 -7.17 1.42
N PHE A 77 17.29 -6.74 0.41
CA PHE A 77 17.83 -6.08 -0.76
C PHE A 77 16.76 -5.21 -1.42
N LYS A 78 17.17 -4.16 -2.15
CA LYS A 78 16.22 -3.27 -2.83
C LYS A 78 15.53 -4.02 -3.98
N GLN A 79 14.20 -4.10 -3.91
CA GLN A 79 13.37 -4.67 -4.97
C GLN A 79 13.07 -3.64 -6.07
N ALA A 80 12.82 -4.13 -7.29
CA ALA A 80 12.41 -3.32 -8.42
C ALA A 80 11.04 -2.67 -8.17
N ASN A 81 10.87 -1.44 -8.66
CA ASN A 81 9.67 -0.63 -8.41
C ASN A 81 8.96 -0.19 -9.70
N PRO A 82 7.61 -0.27 -9.77
CA PRO A 82 6.68 -0.62 -8.69
C PRO A 82 6.73 -2.12 -8.32
N VAL A 83 6.71 -2.45 -7.03
CA VAL A 83 6.70 -3.84 -6.57
C VAL A 83 5.43 -4.57 -7.05
N ALA A 84 5.58 -5.85 -7.40
CA ALA A 84 4.43 -6.72 -7.66
C ALA A 84 3.64 -6.91 -6.37
N ARG A 85 2.32 -6.65 -6.43
CA ARG A 85 1.43 -6.77 -5.27
C ARG A 85 0.02 -7.13 -5.71
N ASP A 86 -0.52 -8.21 -5.16
CA ASP A 86 -1.94 -8.53 -5.17
C ASP A 86 -2.64 -7.92 -3.95
N LYS A 87 -3.44 -6.89 -4.22
CA LYS A 87 -4.24 -6.22 -3.19
C LYS A 87 -5.25 -7.15 -2.52
N LYS A 88 -5.71 -8.19 -3.23
CA LYS A 88 -6.69 -9.15 -2.73
C LYS A 88 -6.16 -9.94 -1.54
N ILE A 89 -4.85 -10.25 -1.49
CA ILE A 89 -4.23 -10.94 -0.36
C ILE A 89 -4.43 -10.15 0.95
N THR A 90 -4.11 -8.85 0.93
CA THR A 90 -4.31 -7.98 2.10
C THR A 90 -5.79 -7.77 2.43
N ALA A 91 -6.65 -7.61 1.41
CA ALA A 91 -8.09 -7.43 1.61
C ALA A 91 -8.74 -8.67 2.24
N ASP A 92 -8.46 -9.85 1.71
CA ASP A 92 -8.97 -11.13 2.21
C ASP A 92 -8.44 -11.44 3.60
N TYR A 93 -7.18 -11.14 3.88
CA TYR A 93 -6.62 -11.27 5.23
C TYR A 93 -7.41 -10.44 6.25
N LYS A 94 -7.68 -9.16 5.94
CA LYS A 94 -8.47 -8.29 6.83
C LYS A 94 -9.91 -8.78 6.97
N LYS A 95 -10.52 -9.24 5.86
CA LYS A 95 -11.87 -9.82 5.86
C LYS A 95 -11.96 -11.06 6.75
N ARG A 96 -11.01 -11.99 6.65
CA ARG A 96 -10.95 -13.21 7.49
C ARG A 96 -10.83 -12.88 8.97
N ILE A 97 -10.01 -11.89 9.34
CA ILE A 97 -9.90 -11.46 10.75
C ILE A 97 -11.23 -10.90 11.24
N ARG A 98 -11.88 -10.05 10.43
CA ARG A 98 -13.19 -9.52 10.77
C ARG A 98 -14.19 -10.67 10.98
N GLN A 99 -14.25 -11.62 10.06
CA GLN A 99 -15.14 -12.78 10.17
C GLN A 99 -14.91 -13.54 11.47
N LYS A 100 -13.66 -13.88 11.80
CA LYS A 100 -13.29 -14.55 13.07
C LYS A 100 -13.73 -13.77 14.32
N ILE A 101 -13.70 -12.44 14.30
CA ILE A 101 -14.20 -11.62 15.42
C ILE A 101 -15.71 -11.81 15.58
N PHE A 102 -16.47 -11.74 14.48
CA PHE A 102 -17.92 -11.90 14.52
C PHE A 102 -18.31 -13.34 14.86
N ASP A 103 -17.72 -14.35 14.24
CA ASP A 103 -18.00 -15.76 14.54
C ASP A 103 -17.79 -16.06 16.03
N LYS A 104 -16.70 -15.52 16.61
CA LYS A 104 -16.36 -15.75 18.01
C LYS A 104 -17.29 -15.03 18.96
N TYR A 105 -17.56 -13.75 18.77
CA TYR A 105 -18.19 -12.92 19.81
C TYR A 105 -19.65 -12.56 19.51
N TRP A 106 -20.09 -12.58 18.26
CA TRP A 106 -21.46 -12.19 17.91
C TRP A 106 -22.56 -13.02 18.61
N PRO A 107 -22.41 -14.34 18.81
CA PRO A 107 -23.46 -15.14 19.45
C PRO A 107 -23.72 -14.80 20.91
N HIS A 108 -22.73 -14.32 21.67
CA HIS A 108 -22.83 -14.14 23.13
C HIS A 108 -22.34 -12.78 23.66
N ASP A 109 -21.62 -11.98 22.87
CA ASP A 109 -21.13 -10.65 23.25
C ASP A 109 -20.99 -9.72 22.02
N LYS A 110 -22.15 -9.18 21.58
CA LYS A 110 -22.23 -8.25 20.45
C LYS A 110 -21.42 -6.97 20.68
N ASN A 111 -21.32 -6.51 21.93
CA ASN A 111 -20.57 -5.31 22.28
C ASN A 111 -19.07 -5.52 22.07
N MET A 112 -18.54 -6.67 22.49
CA MET A 112 -17.16 -7.06 22.20
C MET A 112 -16.90 -7.18 20.70
N ALA A 113 -17.78 -7.86 19.96
CA ALA A 113 -17.65 -8.01 18.50
C ALA A 113 -17.52 -6.64 17.80
N ASN A 114 -18.43 -5.71 18.13
CA ASN A 114 -18.43 -4.36 17.57
C ASN A 114 -17.20 -3.56 17.99
N ARG A 115 -16.77 -3.63 19.26
CA ARG A 115 -15.58 -2.95 19.77
C ARG A 115 -14.30 -3.43 19.05
N LEU A 116 -14.14 -4.73 18.87
CA LEU A 116 -12.99 -5.31 18.17
C LEU A 116 -13.02 -4.97 16.67
N ALA A 117 -14.21 -5.03 16.04
CA ALA A 117 -14.38 -4.63 14.65
C ALA A 117 -14.04 -3.14 14.43
N ALA A 118 -14.40 -2.27 15.38
CA ALA A 118 -14.03 -0.85 15.37
C ALA A 118 -12.50 -0.66 15.49
N ARG A 119 -11.84 -1.40 16.40
CA ARG A 119 -10.37 -1.38 16.53
C ARG A 119 -9.68 -1.85 15.24
N LEU A 120 -10.19 -2.89 14.60
CA LEU A 120 -9.66 -3.42 13.33
C LEU A 120 -9.69 -2.38 12.19
N ARG A 121 -10.62 -1.41 12.21
CA ARG A 121 -10.66 -0.34 11.19
C ARG A 121 -9.37 0.47 11.14
N LYS A 122 -8.75 0.73 12.30
CA LYS A 122 -7.49 1.49 12.44
C LYS A 122 -6.23 0.67 12.11
N GLN A 123 -6.37 -0.65 11.97
CA GLN A 123 -5.27 -1.56 11.66
C GLN A 123 -5.23 -1.85 10.14
N GLN A 124 -4.03 -1.95 9.60
CA GLN A 124 -3.76 -2.31 8.21
C GLN A 124 -2.98 -3.63 8.17
N PRO A 125 -3.30 -4.54 7.25
CA PRO A 125 -2.42 -5.65 6.91
C PRO A 125 -1.12 -5.08 6.35
N ASP A 126 -0.02 -5.50 6.94
CA ASP A 126 1.32 -5.03 6.67
C ASP A 126 2.23 -6.24 6.47
N HIS A 127 3.12 -6.15 5.49
CA HIS A 127 4.13 -7.14 5.22
C HIS A 127 5.27 -6.98 6.24
N VAL A 128 5.48 -7.99 7.08
CA VAL A 128 6.51 -7.95 8.12
C VAL A 128 7.89 -7.85 7.47
N TRP A 129 8.15 -8.70 6.47
CA TRP A 129 9.20 -8.51 5.49
C TRP A 129 8.65 -7.60 4.38
N GLU A 130 9.10 -6.36 4.36
CA GLU A 130 8.75 -5.35 3.36
C GLU A 130 8.91 -5.85 1.92
N LEU A 131 7.90 -5.67 1.07
CA LEU A 131 7.95 -6.07 -0.35
C LEU A 131 9.10 -5.36 -1.10
N GLN A 132 9.33 -4.09 -0.79
CA GLN A 132 10.41 -3.29 -1.34
C GLN A 132 11.82 -3.76 -0.90
N LEU A 133 11.89 -4.65 0.10
CA LEU A 133 13.11 -5.26 0.62
C LEU A 133 13.22 -6.76 0.31
N GLY A 134 12.45 -7.26 -0.67
CA GLY A 134 12.50 -8.67 -1.12
C GLY A 134 11.46 -9.59 -0.46
N GLY A 135 10.55 -9.06 0.35
CA GLY A 135 9.53 -9.86 1.03
C GLY A 135 8.50 -10.43 0.07
N ALA A 136 8.01 -11.64 0.37
CA ALA A 136 6.95 -12.28 -0.40
C ALA A 136 5.59 -11.60 -0.17
N ASP A 137 4.80 -11.43 -1.23
CA ASP A 137 3.41 -11.00 -1.12
C ASP A 137 2.51 -12.19 -0.81
N ASP A 138 2.58 -12.68 0.44
CA ASP A 138 1.83 -13.82 0.91
C ASP A 138 1.19 -13.56 2.28
N VAL A 139 0.11 -14.30 2.58
CA VAL A 139 -0.62 -14.22 3.85
C VAL A 139 0.28 -14.52 5.05
N SER A 140 1.24 -15.45 4.95
CA SER A 140 2.18 -15.78 6.02
C SER A 140 3.09 -14.61 6.42
N ASN A 141 3.34 -13.69 5.47
CA ASN A 141 4.11 -12.48 5.68
C ASN A 141 3.26 -11.29 6.20
N LEU A 142 1.95 -11.48 6.41
CA LEU A 142 1.08 -10.40 6.89
C LEU A 142 0.92 -10.38 8.41
N LYS A 143 0.99 -9.18 8.99
CA LYS A 143 0.52 -8.89 10.36
C LYS A 143 -0.31 -7.61 10.37
N LEU A 144 -1.15 -7.45 11.39
CA LEU A 144 -1.86 -6.19 11.61
C LEU A 144 -0.91 -5.17 12.25
N LEU A 145 -0.87 -3.98 11.66
CA LEU A 145 -0.12 -2.82 12.14
C LEU A 145 -1.02 -1.59 12.11
N HIS A 146 -0.85 -0.67 13.06
CA HIS A 146 -1.56 0.59 13.08
C HIS A 146 -1.24 1.38 11.81
N GLY A 147 -2.26 1.88 11.12
CA GLY A 147 -2.09 2.49 9.79
C GLY A 147 -1.05 3.61 9.76
N ARG A 148 -1.03 4.49 10.78
CA ARG A 148 -0.04 5.57 10.85
C ARG A 148 1.40 5.06 10.99
N THR A 149 1.63 4.01 11.79
CA THR A 149 2.95 3.39 11.97
C THR A 149 3.40 2.70 10.69
N ASN A 150 2.46 2.00 10.02
CA ASN A 150 2.73 1.35 8.74
C ASN A 150 3.21 2.34 7.67
N TRP A 151 2.48 3.44 7.50
CA TRP A 151 2.80 4.47 6.51
C TRP A 151 4.14 5.15 6.79
N ASP A 152 4.41 5.49 8.05
CA ASP A 152 5.65 6.18 8.42
C ASP A 152 6.87 5.27 8.19
N VAL A 153 6.85 4.03 8.70
CA VAL A 153 7.95 3.08 8.51
C VAL A 153 8.22 2.80 7.03
N GLY A 154 7.18 2.50 6.26
CA GLY A 154 7.33 2.25 4.82
C GLY A 154 7.88 3.46 4.06
N GLY A 155 7.47 4.67 4.46
CA GLY A 155 7.98 5.92 3.92
C GLY A 155 9.46 6.15 4.24
N GLN A 156 9.86 5.99 5.50
CA GLN A 156 11.26 6.14 5.91
C GLN A 156 12.20 5.22 5.12
N ILE A 157 11.81 3.96 4.94
CA ILE A 157 12.56 2.98 4.14
C ILE A 157 12.60 3.42 2.68
N TRP A 158 11.45 3.71 2.07
CA TRP A 158 11.34 4.07 0.66
C TRP A 158 12.22 5.28 0.30
N HIS A 159 12.20 6.33 1.12
CA HIS A 159 12.97 7.55 0.88
C HIS A 159 14.48 7.31 0.82
N GLN A 160 14.99 6.32 1.54
CA GLN A 160 16.41 5.96 1.55
C GLN A 160 16.78 5.02 0.39
N ILE A 161 15.88 4.12 -0.02
CA ILE A 161 16.22 3.10 -1.03
C ILE A 161 15.82 3.45 -2.45
N LYS A 162 14.90 4.40 -2.68
CA LYS A 162 14.26 4.65 -3.99
C LYS A 162 15.24 4.89 -5.15
N ASN A 163 16.40 5.47 -4.85
CA ASN A 163 17.41 5.85 -5.84
C ASN A 163 18.58 4.86 -5.93
N LEU A 164 18.59 3.81 -5.10
CA LEU A 164 19.61 2.77 -5.17
C LEU A 164 19.40 1.90 -6.42
N PRO A 165 20.42 1.23 -6.95
CA PRO A 165 20.22 0.20 -7.96
C PRO A 165 19.29 -0.93 -7.47
N ASP A 166 18.57 -1.57 -8.38
CA ASP A 166 17.81 -2.78 -8.04
C ASP A 166 18.77 -3.91 -7.65
N GLY A 167 18.42 -4.66 -6.61
CA GLY A 167 19.25 -5.73 -6.05
C GLY A 167 20.24 -5.28 -4.98
N THR A 168 20.40 -3.98 -4.71
CA THR A 168 21.34 -3.48 -3.69
C THR A 168 21.08 -4.12 -2.32
N PRO A 169 22.09 -4.76 -1.69
CA PRO A 169 22.00 -5.27 -0.33
C PRO A 169 21.66 -4.18 0.69
N ILE A 170 20.72 -4.46 1.59
CA ILE A 170 20.25 -3.49 2.59
C ILE A 170 20.51 -3.99 4.00
N ARG A 171 21.04 -3.11 4.86
CA ARG A 171 21.11 -3.30 6.30
C ARG A 171 20.15 -2.35 7.02
N ILE A 172 19.49 -2.82 8.08
CA ILE A 172 18.52 -2.02 8.86
C ILE A 172 19.13 -1.67 10.22
N GLU A 173 19.12 -0.38 10.53
CA GLU A 173 19.40 0.14 11.87
C GLU A 173 18.16 0.87 12.41
N VAL A 174 17.82 0.61 13.68
CA VAL A 174 16.78 1.38 14.38
C VAL A 174 17.47 2.49 15.15
N VAL A 175 16.98 3.71 14.98
CA VAL A 175 17.43 4.88 15.74
C VAL A 175 16.26 5.43 16.57
N ASP A 176 16.56 5.84 17.81
CA ASP A 176 15.58 6.44 18.72
C ASP A 176 15.48 7.97 18.51
#